data_AF-A0A836VIS1-F1
#
_entry.id   AF-A0A836VIS1-F1
#
_cell.length_a   1.000
_cell.length_b   1.000
_cell.length_c   1.000
_cell.angle_alpha   90.00
_cell.angle_beta   90.00
_cell.angle_gamma   90.00
#
_symmetry.space_group_name_H-M   'P 1'
#
loop_
_entity.id
_entity.type
_entity.pdbx_description
1 polymer ?
#
loop_
_entity_poly.entity_id
_entity_poly.type
_entity_poly.pdbx_seq_one_letter_code
_entity_poly.pdbx_strand_id
1 'polypeptide(L)'
;IGDSMPGAEVLTGGLDSSLEELSRKSFFSKIPLLMLLTVMVSTVLFYLAMTVAYLVQKREGDLALLKTRGVGTIHMLRLYGLEATLITLVAVIIAPFLALGAVALAGKLPYFAESTGGSTLPVQLSPDPFLAALGAGALCLAILIVPPLLGARGGLIVHKLRASRPPDVPFIHRYYIDLALLIIGGLLFWEFQSRGQFVSGGLFKDVQVNETLLIAPVLFLLVVALIFMRIFPLLVRFASGEAPTLVHLVAAAALVALAPLEAARQLDQADAPQAGVAIAILAAVAAFYWAAQRSTRPRSRLVFIILQAAAVAAFIAFSPLDSDELTFLPSLALLAIVPLQVAFLAAKLIARTAPVWLSMSLWRMARNPLQYTWLIVLLLLATGLAVLSTTVGGSLDKSQRDRIL
;
A
#
# COMPACT_ATOMS: atom_id res chain seq x y z
N ILE A 1 47.16 2.76 -26.51
CA ILE A 1 47.49 2.26 -27.87
C ILE A 1 46.82 3.12 -28.97
N GLY A 2 45.82 3.97 -28.66
CA GLY A 2 45.10 4.77 -29.67
C GLY A 2 45.82 6.02 -30.22
N ASP A 3 46.97 6.43 -29.66
CA ASP A 3 47.58 7.73 -29.96
C ASP A 3 48.44 7.79 -31.24
N SER A 4 48.57 6.68 -31.99
CA SER A 4 49.53 6.59 -33.11
C SER A 4 48.93 6.32 -34.49
N MET A 5 47.59 6.28 -34.63
CA MET A 5 46.95 6.11 -35.95
C MET A 5 45.70 6.99 -36.09
N PRO A 6 45.73 8.04 -36.96
CA PRO A 6 44.57 8.89 -37.19
C PRO A 6 43.51 8.08 -37.93
N GLY A 7 42.42 7.74 -37.24
CA GLY A 7 41.35 6.86 -37.73
C GLY A 7 40.95 5.74 -36.76
N ALA A 8 41.82 5.39 -35.79
CA ALA A 8 41.51 4.38 -34.77
C ALA A 8 40.55 4.90 -33.68
N GLU A 9 40.55 6.21 -33.40
CA GLU A 9 39.64 6.84 -32.43
C GLU A 9 38.16 6.71 -32.80
N VAL A 10 37.82 6.66 -34.10
CA VAL A 10 36.44 6.53 -34.57
C VAL A 10 35.88 5.12 -34.30
N LEU A 11 36.73 4.10 -34.39
CA LEU A 11 36.35 2.70 -34.15
C LEU A 11 36.33 2.34 -32.66
N THR A 12 37.26 2.87 -31.86
CA THR A 12 37.27 2.66 -30.41
C THR A 12 36.21 3.51 -29.70
N GLY A 13 36.05 4.79 -30.09
CA GLY A 13 35.00 5.66 -29.55
C GLY A 13 33.58 5.20 -29.92
N GLY A 14 33.41 4.61 -31.11
CA GLY A 14 32.14 3.98 -31.52
C GLY A 14 31.80 2.72 -30.72
N LEU A 15 32.81 1.90 -30.38
CA LEU A 15 32.62 0.73 -29.53
C LEU A 15 32.34 1.13 -28.07
N ASP A 16 33.09 2.08 -27.52
CA ASP A 16 32.91 2.56 -26.15
C ASP A 16 31.56 3.24 -25.97
N SER A 17 31.13 4.07 -26.92
CA SER A 17 29.79 4.67 -26.90
C SER A 17 28.68 3.63 -27.07
N SER A 18 28.88 2.60 -27.90
CA SER A 18 27.92 1.50 -28.04
C SER A 18 27.85 0.61 -26.79
N LEU A 19 28.99 0.37 -26.13
CA LEU A 19 29.08 -0.38 -24.87
C LEU A 19 28.49 0.42 -23.71
N GLU A 20 28.71 1.74 -23.68
CA GLU A 20 28.10 2.64 -22.70
C GLU A 20 26.59 2.74 -22.92
N GLU A 21 26.13 2.78 -24.17
CA GLU A 21 24.71 2.76 -24.50
C GLU A 21 24.06 1.40 -24.17
N LEU A 22 24.75 0.28 -24.42
CA LEU A 22 24.32 -1.07 -24.01
C LEU A 22 24.31 -1.23 -22.49
N SER A 23 25.31 -0.72 -21.79
CA SER A 23 25.38 -0.70 -20.32
C SER A 23 24.24 0.13 -19.74
N ARG A 24 24.00 1.31 -20.31
CA ARG A 24 22.89 2.20 -19.95
C ARG A 24 21.53 1.54 -20.22
N LYS A 25 21.32 0.93 -21.39
CA LYS A 25 20.09 0.18 -21.73
C LYS A 25 19.89 -1.04 -20.83
N SER A 26 20.95 -1.79 -20.52
CA SER A 26 20.93 -2.93 -19.60
C SER A 26 20.58 -2.49 -18.18
N PHE A 27 21.14 -1.36 -17.72
CA PHE A 27 20.83 -0.78 -16.42
C PHE A 27 19.35 -0.38 -16.33
N PHE A 28 18.82 0.37 -17.30
CA PHE A 28 17.42 0.76 -17.32
C PHE A 28 16.46 -0.44 -17.47
N SER A 29 16.86 -1.48 -18.20
CA SER A 29 16.07 -2.71 -18.34
C SER A 29 16.01 -3.55 -17.05
N LYS A 30 16.98 -3.41 -16.14
CA LYS A 30 17.01 -4.11 -14.85
C LYS A 30 16.15 -3.45 -13.78
N ILE A 31 15.96 -2.12 -13.83
CA ILE A 31 15.23 -1.38 -12.79
C ILE A 31 13.81 -1.93 -12.56
N PRO A 32 12.94 -2.13 -13.59
CA PRO A 32 11.59 -2.65 -13.37
C PRO A 32 11.58 -4.06 -12.77
N LEU A 33 12.53 -4.91 -13.17
CA LEU A 33 12.67 -6.27 -12.64
C LEU A 33 13.08 -6.25 -11.16
N LEU A 34 14.03 -5.39 -10.78
CA LEU A 34 14.45 -5.22 -9.39
C LEU A 34 13.31 -4.65 -8.53
N MET A 35 12.54 -3.69 -9.04
CA MET A 35 11.36 -3.16 -8.35
C MET A 35 10.33 -4.26 -8.09
N LEU A 36 10.04 -5.06 -9.11
CA LEU A 36 9.10 -6.18 -9.01
C LEU A 36 9.60 -7.25 -8.03
N LEU A 37 10.88 -7.59 -8.09
CA LEU A 37 11.52 -8.51 -7.15
C LEU A 37 11.37 -8.00 -5.71
N THR A 38 11.66 -6.73 -5.46
CA THR A 38 11.55 -6.14 -4.12
C THR A 38 10.12 -6.18 -3.60
N VAL A 39 9.14 -5.79 -4.42
CA VAL A 39 7.73 -5.87 -4.02
C VAL A 39 7.32 -7.31 -3.72
N MET A 40 7.75 -8.25 -4.55
CA MET A 40 7.43 -9.66 -4.36
C MET A 40 8.04 -10.19 -3.04
N VAL A 41 9.33 -9.96 -2.81
CA VAL A 41 10.03 -10.38 -1.59
C VAL A 41 9.41 -9.73 -0.35
N SER A 42 9.16 -8.42 -0.37
CA SER A 42 8.51 -7.72 0.74
C SER A 42 7.11 -8.23 1.02
N THR A 43 6.32 -8.55 -0.02
CA THR A 43 4.98 -9.12 0.14
C THR A 43 5.03 -10.51 0.79
N VAL A 44 5.97 -11.36 0.37
CA VAL A 44 6.18 -12.69 0.97
C VAL A 44 6.63 -12.58 2.43
N LEU A 45 7.55 -11.66 2.74
CA LEU A 45 8.00 -11.43 4.12
C LEU A 45 6.86 -10.90 5.00
N PHE A 46 6.04 -9.99 4.49
CA PHE A 46 4.86 -9.50 5.21
C PHE A 46 3.84 -10.61 5.45
N TYR A 47 3.60 -11.46 4.45
CA TYR A 47 2.76 -12.66 4.60
C TYR A 47 3.29 -13.59 5.67
N LEU A 48 4.59 -13.92 5.65
CA LEU A 48 5.22 -14.74 6.68
C LEU A 48 5.04 -14.12 8.07
N ALA A 49 5.29 -12.81 8.22
CA ALA A 49 5.12 -12.11 9.49
C ALA A 49 3.67 -12.16 9.99
N MET A 50 2.70 -12.01 9.10
CA MET A 50 1.28 -12.14 9.41
C MET A 50 0.95 -13.56 9.88
N THR A 51 1.36 -14.58 9.12
CA THR A 51 1.10 -15.98 9.46
C THR A 51 1.71 -16.35 10.81
N VAL A 52 2.93 -15.89 11.10
CA VAL A 52 3.57 -16.09 12.41
C VAL A 52 2.81 -15.38 13.52
N ALA A 53 2.40 -14.13 13.32
CA ALA A 53 1.60 -13.39 14.31
C ALA A 53 0.26 -14.11 14.63
N TYR A 54 -0.37 -14.70 13.62
CA TYR A 54 -1.58 -15.49 13.78
C TYR A 54 -1.31 -16.84 14.48
N LEU A 55 -0.21 -17.50 14.15
CA LEU A 55 0.23 -18.74 14.80
C LEU A 55 0.50 -18.51 16.29
N VAL A 56 1.13 -17.39 16.66
CA VAL A 56 1.37 -17.02 18.06
C VAL A 56 0.07 -16.84 18.83
N GLN A 57 -0.93 -16.18 18.24
CA GLN A 57 -2.25 -16.04 18.87
C GLN A 57 -2.93 -17.40 19.09
N LYS A 58 -2.81 -18.32 18.13
CA LYS A 58 -3.34 -19.69 18.29
C LYS A 58 -2.62 -20.48 19.39
N ARG A 59 -1.31 -20.28 19.57
CA ARG A 59 -0.51 -20.95 20.59
C ARG A 59 -0.60 -20.27 21.97
N GLU A 60 -1.25 -19.11 22.09
CA GLU A 60 -1.29 -18.32 23.34
C GLU A 60 -1.94 -19.09 24.50
N GLY A 61 -2.97 -19.90 24.22
CA GLY A 61 -3.62 -20.76 25.23
C GLY A 61 -2.67 -21.82 25.80
N ASP A 62 -1.93 -22.51 24.94
CA ASP A 62 -0.95 -23.52 25.34
C ASP A 62 0.21 -22.90 26.11
N LEU A 63 0.65 -21.70 25.69
CA LEU A 63 1.66 -20.93 26.39
C LEU A 63 1.22 -20.52 27.79
N ALA A 64 -0.04 -20.14 27.95
CA ALA A 64 -0.60 -19.82 29.26
C ALA A 64 -0.55 -21.05 30.18
N LEU A 65 -0.88 -22.24 29.68
CA LEU A 65 -0.78 -23.51 30.44
C LEU A 65 0.67 -23.83 30.83
N LEU A 66 1.62 -23.72 29.90
CA LEU A 66 3.05 -23.93 30.20
C LEU A 66 3.55 -22.97 31.28
N LYS A 67 3.10 -21.71 31.25
CA LYS A 67 3.46 -20.69 32.24
C LYS A 67 2.87 -21.01 33.63
N THR A 68 1.67 -21.59 33.71
CA THR A 68 1.13 -22.09 34.98
C THR A 68 1.87 -23.31 35.53
N ARG A 69 2.55 -24.07 34.66
CA ARG A 69 3.42 -25.19 35.04
C ARG A 69 4.84 -24.75 35.44
N GLY A 70 5.08 -23.44 35.55
CA GLY A 70 6.38 -22.88 35.99
C GLY A 70 7.41 -22.66 34.87
N VAL A 71 7.02 -22.80 33.60
CA VAL A 71 7.94 -22.54 32.48
C VAL A 71 8.23 -21.04 32.38
N GLY A 72 9.47 -20.64 32.63
CA GLY A 72 9.94 -19.25 32.49
C GLY A 72 10.13 -18.80 31.04
N THR A 73 10.19 -17.48 30.81
CA THR A 73 10.33 -16.87 29.48
C THR A 73 11.57 -17.33 28.71
N ILE A 74 12.67 -17.63 29.41
CA ILE A 74 13.93 -18.11 28.81
C ILE A 74 13.74 -19.50 28.18
N HIS A 75 12.99 -20.39 28.86
CA HIS A 75 12.69 -21.73 28.33
C HIS A 75 11.79 -21.65 27.09
N MET A 76 10.81 -20.73 27.08
CA MET A 76 10.00 -20.45 25.89
C MET A 76 10.85 -19.91 24.74
N LEU A 77 11.75 -18.95 25.00
CA LEU A 77 12.66 -18.41 23.99
C LEU A 77 13.55 -19.52 23.40
N ARG A 78 14.09 -20.41 24.24
CA ARG A 78 14.93 -21.52 23.77
C ARG A 78 14.13 -22.51 22.90
N LEU A 79 12.90 -22.84 23.29
CA LEU A 79 12.04 -23.73 22.53
C LEU A 79 11.70 -23.14 21.14
N TYR A 80 11.18 -21.91 21.11
CA TYR A 80 10.83 -21.25 19.85
C TYR A 80 12.05 -20.88 19.01
N GLY A 81 13.15 -20.51 19.66
CA GLY A 81 14.42 -20.27 18.99
C GLY A 81 14.94 -21.52 18.29
N LEU A 82 14.86 -22.69 18.92
CA LEU A 82 15.25 -23.96 18.29
C LEU A 82 14.32 -24.34 17.14
N GLU A 83 12.99 -24.22 17.30
CA GLU A 83 12.01 -24.46 16.23
C GLU A 83 12.30 -23.55 15.02
N ALA A 84 12.43 -22.24 15.25
CA ALA A 84 12.69 -21.26 14.21
C ALA A 84 14.04 -21.51 13.52
N THR A 85 15.11 -21.74 14.29
CA THR A 85 16.45 -21.99 13.75
C THR A 85 16.48 -23.23 12.88
N LEU A 86 15.83 -24.31 13.31
CA LEU A 86 15.77 -25.56 12.54
C LEU A 86 15.07 -25.33 11.18
N ILE A 87 13.91 -24.68 11.19
CA ILE A 87 13.14 -24.37 9.96
C ILE A 87 13.98 -23.50 9.02
N THR A 88 14.62 -22.44 9.54
CA THR A 88 15.41 -21.53 8.71
C THR A 88 16.69 -22.18 8.18
N LEU A 89 17.35 -23.02 8.98
CA LEU A 89 18.58 -23.70 8.56
C LEU A 89 18.31 -24.62 7.36
N VAL A 90 17.22 -25.41 7.44
CA VAL A 90 16.79 -26.27 6.33
C VAL A 90 16.49 -25.44 5.08
N ALA A 91 15.78 -24.32 5.23
CA ALA A 91 15.46 -23.44 4.10
C ALA A 91 16.71 -22.81 3.46
N VAL A 92 17.66 -22.31 4.27
CA VAL A 92 18.92 -21.68 3.79
C VAL A 92 19.79 -22.68 3.03
N ILE A 93 19.83 -23.94 3.47
CA ILE A 93 20.61 -24.97 2.79
C ILE A 93 19.96 -25.32 1.45
N ILE A 94 18.63 -25.47 1.40
CA ILE A 94 17.92 -25.95 0.21
C ILE A 94 17.76 -24.84 -0.86
N ALA A 95 17.57 -23.58 -0.44
CA ALA A 95 17.21 -22.48 -1.35
C ALA A 95 18.22 -22.21 -2.49
N PRO A 96 19.55 -22.16 -2.26
CA PRO A 96 20.53 -21.97 -3.33
C PRO A 96 20.45 -23.06 -4.39
N PHE A 97 20.29 -24.34 -3.99
CA PHE A 97 20.19 -25.45 -4.94
C PHE A 97 18.90 -25.39 -5.76
N LEU A 98 17.78 -25.02 -5.13
CA LEU A 98 16.52 -24.77 -5.85
C LEU A 98 16.67 -23.61 -6.83
N ALA A 99 17.35 -22.53 -6.45
CA ALA A 99 17.60 -21.39 -7.32
C ALA A 99 18.46 -21.77 -8.54
N LEU A 100 19.54 -22.52 -8.34
CA LEU A 100 20.39 -23.03 -9.43
C LEU A 100 19.56 -23.87 -10.42
N GLY A 101 18.71 -24.78 -9.91
CA GLY A 101 17.80 -25.57 -10.73
C GLY A 101 16.78 -24.73 -11.50
N ALA A 102 16.18 -23.72 -10.84
CA ALA A 102 15.22 -22.82 -11.47
C ALA A 102 15.86 -21.98 -12.59
N VAL A 103 17.08 -21.46 -12.37
CA VAL A 103 17.82 -20.69 -13.39
C VAL A 103 18.23 -21.59 -14.57
N ALA A 104 18.66 -22.83 -14.31
CA ALA A 104 18.97 -23.78 -15.37
C ALA A 104 17.74 -24.05 -16.26
N LEU A 105 16.58 -24.27 -15.63
CA LEU A 105 15.30 -24.50 -16.32
C LEU A 105 14.76 -23.26 -17.04
N ALA A 106 15.05 -22.06 -16.54
CA ALA A 106 14.65 -20.81 -17.19
C ALA A 106 15.22 -20.69 -18.62
N GLY A 107 16.32 -21.39 -18.94
CA GLY A 107 16.91 -21.41 -20.29
C GLY A 107 16.03 -22.04 -21.36
N LYS A 108 15.01 -22.81 -20.95
CA LYS A 108 14.00 -23.37 -21.85
C LYS A 108 12.85 -22.42 -22.17
N LEU A 109 12.78 -21.26 -21.51
CA LEU A 109 11.73 -20.27 -21.77
C LEU A 109 11.93 -19.63 -23.16
N PRO A 110 10.85 -19.28 -23.86
CA PRO A 110 10.92 -18.67 -25.20
C PRO A 110 11.75 -17.38 -25.22
N TYR A 111 11.78 -16.64 -24.11
CA TYR A 111 12.62 -15.44 -23.94
C TYR A 111 14.13 -15.68 -24.10
N PHE A 112 14.60 -16.90 -23.82
CA PHE A 112 16.02 -17.26 -23.93
C PHE A 112 16.30 -18.17 -25.12
N ALA A 113 15.27 -18.64 -25.84
CA ALA A 113 15.41 -19.63 -26.90
C ALA A 113 16.34 -19.18 -28.03
N GLU A 114 16.38 -17.87 -28.32
CA GLU A 114 17.29 -17.29 -29.32
C GLU A 114 18.77 -17.38 -28.90
N SER A 115 19.06 -17.33 -27.59
CA SER A 115 20.42 -17.42 -27.04
C SER A 115 20.83 -18.83 -26.63
N THR A 116 19.89 -19.67 -26.19
CA THR A 116 20.17 -21.04 -25.70
C THR A 116 19.88 -22.13 -26.72
N GLY A 117 19.18 -21.83 -27.83
CA GLY A 117 18.75 -22.85 -28.80
C GLY A 117 17.85 -23.93 -28.18
N GLY A 118 17.17 -23.62 -27.06
CA GLY A 118 16.31 -24.56 -26.33
C GLY A 118 17.01 -25.44 -25.29
N SER A 119 18.33 -25.26 -25.06
CA SER A 119 19.04 -25.92 -23.97
C SER A 119 18.90 -25.18 -22.63
N THR A 120 19.31 -25.83 -21.53
CA THR A 120 19.40 -25.16 -20.22
C THR A 120 20.51 -24.11 -20.23
N LEU A 121 20.37 -23.05 -19.41
CA LEU A 121 21.47 -22.09 -19.22
C LEU A 121 22.63 -22.75 -18.47
N PRO A 122 23.89 -22.43 -18.82
CA PRO A 122 25.05 -22.86 -18.04
C PRO A 122 25.06 -22.11 -16.71
N VAL A 123 24.77 -22.82 -15.62
CA VAL A 123 24.76 -22.25 -14.27
C VAL A 123 26.11 -22.50 -13.61
N GLN A 124 26.79 -21.42 -13.23
CA GLN A 124 28.04 -21.50 -12.47
C GLN A 124 27.74 -21.37 -10.97
N LEU A 125 28.51 -22.08 -10.16
CA LEU A 125 28.44 -21.95 -8.70
C LEU A 125 29.14 -20.65 -8.29
N SER A 126 28.37 -19.58 -8.10
CA SER A 126 28.83 -18.34 -7.49
C SER A 126 28.45 -18.28 -6.00
N PRO A 127 29.17 -17.49 -5.17
CA PRO A 127 28.84 -17.32 -3.76
C PRO A 127 27.58 -16.45 -3.53
N ASP A 128 27.16 -15.65 -4.50
CA ASP A 128 26.09 -14.66 -4.32
C ASP A 128 24.74 -15.26 -3.90
N PRO A 129 24.24 -16.37 -4.52
CA PRO A 129 22.99 -17.00 -4.10
C PRO A 129 23.05 -17.56 -2.68
N PHE A 130 24.22 -18.00 -2.21
CA PHE A 130 24.40 -18.50 -0.85
C PHE A 130 24.37 -17.36 0.17
N LEU A 131 25.02 -16.24 -0.12
CA LEU A 131 24.97 -15.03 0.71
C LEU A 131 23.55 -14.46 0.78
N ALA A 132 22.85 -14.42 -0.35
CA ALA A 132 21.45 -13.99 -0.42
C ALA A 132 20.54 -14.92 0.41
N ALA A 133 20.71 -16.23 0.32
CA ALA A 133 19.96 -17.20 1.12
C ALA A 133 20.22 -17.01 2.62
N LEU A 134 21.47 -16.78 3.03
CA LEU A 134 21.82 -16.53 4.43
C LEU A 134 21.18 -15.24 4.95
N GLY A 135 21.22 -14.15 4.18
CA GLY A 135 20.58 -12.88 4.53
C GLY A 135 19.05 -13.01 4.66
N ALA A 136 18.41 -13.65 3.68
CA ALA A 136 16.97 -13.91 3.73
C ALA A 136 16.59 -14.84 4.89
N GLY A 137 17.42 -15.85 5.18
CA GLY A 137 17.27 -16.75 6.32
C GLY A 137 17.32 -16.03 7.67
N ALA A 138 18.27 -15.10 7.83
CA ALA A 138 18.37 -14.28 9.04
C ALA A 138 17.13 -13.39 9.24
N LEU A 139 16.61 -12.79 8.16
CA LEU A 139 15.35 -12.03 8.21
C LEU A 139 14.16 -12.91 8.58
N CYS A 140 14.05 -14.11 7.98
CA CYS A 140 12.98 -15.07 8.31
C CYS A 140 13.07 -15.55 9.76
N LEU A 141 14.28 -15.78 10.27
CA LEU A 141 14.53 -16.13 11.67
C LEU A 141 14.04 -15.02 12.61
N ALA A 142 14.36 -13.76 12.31
CA ALA A 142 13.89 -12.62 13.07
C ALA A 142 12.35 -12.55 13.08
N ILE A 143 11.71 -12.74 11.91
CA ILE A 143 10.25 -12.77 11.78
C ILE A 143 9.63 -13.90 12.62
N LEU A 144 10.27 -15.07 12.69
CA LEU A 144 9.78 -16.21 13.47
C LEU A 144 9.96 -16.01 14.98
N ILE A 145 11.02 -15.34 15.43
CA ILE A 145 11.37 -15.21 16.85
C ILE A 145 10.72 -13.98 17.52
N VAL A 146 10.62 -12.85 16.82
CA VAL A 146 10.18 -11.57 17.41
C VAL A 146 8.73 -11.60 17.92
N PRO A 147 7.71 -12.05 17.13
CA PRO A 147 6.33 -12.05 17.59
C PRO A 147 6.07 -12.96 18.81
N PRO A 148 6.59 -14.21 18.87
CA PRO A 148 6.48 -15.04 20.07
C PRO A 148 7.09 -14.39 21.32
N LEU A 149 8.23 -13.71 21.19
CA LEU A 149 8.88 -13.04 22.33
C LEU A 149 8.05 -11.88 22.89
N LEU A 150 7.43 -11.10 22.00
CA LEU A 150 6.56 -10.01 22.40
C LEU A 150 5.25 -10.55 23.01
N GLY A 151 4.71 -11.66 22.47
CA GLY A 151 3.52 -12.33 22.98
C GLY A 151 3.70 -13.01 24.35
N ALA A 152 4.86 -13.61 24.60
CA ALA A 152 5.15 -14.35 25.84
C ALA A 152 5.15 -13.47 27.12
N ARG A 153 5.18 -12.14 26.97
CA ARG A 153 5.09 -11.19 28.09
C ARG A 153 3.70 -11.20 28.77
N GLY A 154 2.64 -11.63 28.09
CA GLY A 154 1.30 -11.78 28.68
C GLY A 154 1.22 -12.91 29.71
N GLY A 155 0.54 -12.68 30.84
CA GLY A 155 0.22 -13.73 31.83
C GLY A 155 -1.18 -14.32 31.60
N LEU A 156 -1.49 -15.47 32.23
CA LEU A 156 -2.80 -16.14 32.11
C LEU A 156 -3.97 -15.24 32.58
N ILE A 157 -3.70 -14.36 33.54
CA ILE A 157 -4.65 -13.33 34.03
C ILE A 157 -4.94 -12.30 32.93
N VAL A 158 -3.92 -11.83 32.20
CA VAL A 158 -4.09 -10.89 31.09
C VAL A 158 -4.87 -11.53 29.94
N HIS A 159 -4.64 -12.82 29.68
CA HIS A 159 -5.40 -13.57 28.67
C HIS A 159 -6.89 -13.68 29.04
N LYS A 160 -7.20 -14.10 30.28
CA LYS A 160 -8.60 -14.15 30.76
C LYS A 160 -9.26 -12.78 30.81
N LEU A 161 -8.53 -11.73 31.20
CA LEU A 161 -9.04 -10.36 31.18
C LEU A 161 -9.32 -9.87 29.75
N ARG A 162 -8.48 -10.20 28.77
CA ARG A 162 -8.69 -9.87 27.35
C ARG A 162 -9.84 -10.65 26.73
N ALA A 163 -10.07 -11.90 27.14
CA ALA A 163 -11.23 -12.67 26.73
C ALA A 163 -12.55 -12.08 27.25
N SER A 164 -12.55 -11.56 28.49
CA SER A 164 -13.72 -10.94 29.10
C SER A 164 -13.90 -9.45 28.72
N ARG A 165 -12.81 -8.76 28.39
CA ARG A 165 -12.77 -7.36 27.95
C ARG A 165 -11.79 -7.22 26.78
N PRO A 166 -12.25 -7.48 25.55
CA PRO A 166 -11.45 -7.27 24.36
C PRO A 166 -10.96 -5.81 24.33
N PRO A 167 -9.65 -5.56 24.13
CA PRO A 167 -9.16 -4.20 23.98
C PRO A 167 -9.74 -3.59 22.69
N ASP A 168 -10.44 -2.46 22.81
CA ASP A 168 -11.15 -1.82 21.71
C ASP A 168 -10.23 -1.27 20.59
N VAL A 169 -8.96 -0.98 20.90
CA VAL A 169 -8.00 -0.43 19.92
C VAL A 169 -6.60 -1.06 20.02
N PRO A 170 -6.02 -1.52 18.88
CA PRO A 170 -4.65 -2.00 18.80
C PRO A 170 -3.63 -0.92 19.18
N PHE A 171 -2.48 -1.36 19.71
CA PHE A 171 -1.37 -0.48 20.11
C PHE A 171 -0.96 0.51 18.99
N ILE A 172 -0.86 0.04 17.75
CA ILE A 172 -0.45 0.86 16.59
C ILE A 172 -1.40 2.06 16.38
N HIS A 173 -2.70 1.84 16.54
CA HIS A 173 -3.72 2.89 16.37
C HIS A 173 -3.80 3.80 17.60
N ARG A 174 -3.58 3.25 18.80
CA ARG A 174 -3.62 4.02 20.05
C ARG A 174 -2.54 5.12 20.09
N TYR A 175 -1.36 4.83 19.59
CA TYR A 175 -0.23 5.77 19.57
C TYR A 175 -0.07 6.50 18.23
N TYR A 176 -1.03 6.37 17.31
CA TYR A 176 -0.99 6.98 15.97
C TYR A 176 0.31 6.68 15.19
N ILE A 177 0.91 5.50 15.41
CA ILE A 177 2.12 5.06 14.72
C ILE A 177 1.84 4.89 13.21
N ASP A 178 0.60 4.52 12.88
CA ASP A 178 0.08 4.51 11.51
C ASP A 178 0.20 5.88 10.84
N LEU A 179 -0.14 6.96 11.54
CA LEU A 179 -0.09 8.32 11.01
C LEU A 179 1.33 8.82 10.84
N ALA A 180 2.22 8.53 11.80
CA ALA A 180 3.64 8.87 11.68
C ALA A 180 4.26 8.20 10.44
N LEU A 181 3.97 6.91 10.24
CA LEU A 181 4.47 6.16 9.09
C LEU A 181 3.86 6.66 7.76
N LEU A 182 2.60 7.10 7.79
CA LEU A 182 1.95 7.74 6.64
C LEU A 182 2.63 9.06 6.25
N ILE A 183 2.94 9.91 7.23
CA ILE A 183 3.63 11.19 7.00
C ILE A 183 5.02 10.94 6.41
N ILE A 184 5.79 10.03 7.01
CA ILE A 184 7.13 9.67 6.52
C ILE A 184 7.05 9.13 5.08
N GLY A 185 6.12 8.20 4.81
CA GLY A 185 5.94 7.63 3.49
C GLY A 185 5.50 8.67 2.45
N GLY A 186 4.62 9.60 2.83
CA GLY A 186 4.21 10.72 1.99
C GLY A 186 5.33 11.71 1.70
N LEU A 187 6.16 12.04 2.69
CA LEU A 187 7.33 12.89 2.52
C LEU A 187 8.37 12.25 1.59
N LEU A 188 8.67 10.97 1.78
CA LEU A 188 9.57 10.22 0.90
C LEU A 188 9.02 10.16 -0.53
N PHE A 189 7.72 9.93 -0.70
CA PHE A 189 7.09 9.96 -2.02
C PHE A 189 7.17 11.33 -2.69
N TRP A 190 6.93 12.40 -1.92
CA TRP A 190 7.07 13.77 -2.41
C TRP A 190 8.51 14.10 -2.80
N GLU A 191 9.48 13.68 -2.00
CA GLU A 191 10.91 13.79 -2.30
C GLU A 191 11.28 13.03 -3.59
N PHE A 192 10.71 11.85 -3.82
CA PHE A 192 10.92 11.13 -5.08
C PHE A 192 10.35 11.88 -6.29
N GLN A 193 9.11 12.37 -6.17
CA GLN A 193 8.45 13.06 -7.27
C GLN A 193 9.15 14.38 -7.63
N SER A 194 9.64 15.10 -6.62
CA SER A 194 10.35 16.38 -6.80
C SER A 194 11.77 16.22 -7.36
N ARG A 195 12.47 15.14 -7.02
CA ARG A 195 13.85 14.92 -7.50
C ARG A 195 13.95 14.52 -8.97
N GLY A 196 12.88 13.99 -9.58
CA GLY A 196 12.75 13.76 -11.03
C GLY A 196 13.81 12.86 -11.70
N GLN A 197 14.80 12.35 -10.95
CA GLN A 197 15.92 11.57 -11.46
C GLN A 197 15.99 10.21 -10.77
N PHE A 198 15.83 9.16 -11.58
CA PHE A 198 15.96 7.76 -11.20
C PHE A 198 17.40 7.34 -10.84
N VAL A 199 18.37 8.23 -11.02
CA VAL A 199 19.81 7.95 -10.90
C VAL A 199 20.49 9.13 -10.19
N SER A 200 20.56 9.06 -8.86
CA SER A 200 21.47 9.88 -8.05
C SER A 200 22.20 8.95 -7.09
N GLY A 201 23.54 8.99 -7.10
CA GLY A 201 24.42 8.05 -6.41
C GLY A 201 24.03 7.82 -4.95
N GLY A 202 24.03 6.54 -4.55
CA GLY A 202 23.73 6.10 -3.19
C GLY A 202 24.82 6.45 -2.19
N LEU A 203 24.63 6.00 -0.95
CA LEU A 203 25.58 6.17 0.16
C LEU A 203 26.95 5.50 -0.11
N PHE A 204 27.01 4.57 -1.06
CA PHE A 204 28.21 3.92 -1.53
C PHE A 204 28.62 4.54 -2.87
N LYS A 205 29.91 4.87 -2.98
CA LYS A 205 30.53 5.84 -3.90
C LYS A 205 30.44 5.52 -5.41
N ASP A 206 29.61 4.57 -5.81
CA ASP A 206 29.45 4.13 -7.20
C ASP A 206 28.08 4.53 -7.77
N VAL A 207 28.04 4.80 -9.08
CA VAL A 207 26.83 5.02 -9.88
C VAL A 207 26.10 3.68 -10.05
N GLN A 208 25.62 3.11 -8.95
CA GLN A 208 24.91 1.86 -8.92
C GLN A 208 23.63 2.07 -8.09
N VAL A 209 22.49 1.88 -8.77
CA VAL A 209 21.12 1.75 -8.27
C VAL A 209 20.85 2.41 -6.92
N ASN A 210 20.16 3.56 -6.91
CA ASN A 210 19.67 4.18 -5.68
C ASN A 210 18.80 3.18 -4.89
N GLU A 211 19.31 2.70 -3.75
CA GLU A 211 18.69 1.65 -2.95
C GLU A 211 17.31 2.10 -2.42
N THR A 212 17.15 3.41 -2.25
CA THR A 212 15.87 4.03 -1.87
C THR A 212 14.83 3.86 -2.98
N LEU A 213 15.26 3.93 -4.24
CA LEU A 213 14.39 3.75 -5.39
C LEU A 213 13.80 2.32 -5.38
N LEU A 214 14.65 1.33 -5.09
CA LEU A 214 14.28 -0.09 -5.04
C LEU A 214 13.18 -0.38 -4.00
N ILE A 215 13.13 0.40 -2.91
CA ILE A 215 12.14 0.28 -1.82
C ILE A 215 10.89 1.11 -2.11
N ALA A 216 10.93 2.08 -3.02
CA ALA A 216 9.84 3.03 -3.25
C ALA A 216 8.49 2.35 -3.56
N PRO A 217 8.38 1.31 -4.41
CA PRO A 217 7.11 0.65 -4.67
C PRO A 217 6.55 -0.07 -3.43
N VAL A 218 7.43 -0.63 -2.59
CA VAL A 218 7.03 -1.25 -1.31
C VAL A 218 6.51 -0.20 -0.34
N LEU A 219 7.21 0.93 -0.24
CA LEU A 219 6.79 2.04 0.59
C LEU A 219 5.45 2.60 0.13
N PHE A 220 5.26 2.76 -1.18
CA PHE A 220 4.00 3.18 -1.77
C PHE A 220 2.86 2.21 -1.42
N LEU A 221 3.07 0.90 -1.62
CA LEU A 221 2.10 -0.11 -1.24
C LEU A 221 1.81 -0.12 0.26
N LEU A 222 2.82 0.13 1.09
CA LEU A 222 2.67 0.26 2.54
C LEU A 222 1.82 1.47 2.90
N VAL A 223 2.09 2.64 2.30
CA VAL A 223 1.30 3.86 2.49
C VAL A 223 -0.16 3.63 2.09
N VAL A 224 -0.38 3.05 0.90
CA VAL A 224 -1.72 2.71 0.43
C VAL A 224 -2.40 1.70 1.37
N ALA A 225 -1.68 0.70 1.87
CA ALA A 225 -2.18 -0.25 2.85
C ALA A 225 -2.61 0.46 4.14
N LEU A 226 -1.78 1.33 4.71
CA LEU A 226 -2.10 2.10 5.93
C LEU A 226 -3.32 3.00 5.75
N ILE A 227 -3.40 3.73 4.64
CA ILE A 227 -4.57 4.53 4.28
C ILE A 227 -5.80 3.62 4.23
N PHE A 228 -5.69 2.48 3.55
CA PHE A 228 -6.79 1.52 3.44
C PHE A 228 -7.20 0.99 4.80
N MET A 229 -6.27 0.66 5.71
CA MET A 229 -6.63 0.20 7.06
C MET A 229 -7.46 1.22 7.83
N ARG A 230 -7.25 2.51 7.57
CA ARG A 230 -7.98 3.59 8.24
C ARG A 230 -9.33 3.90 7.58
N ILE A 231 -9.39 3.85 6.25
CA ILE A 231 -10.62 4.07 5.49
C ILE A 231 -11.54 2.85 5.56
N PHE A 232 -10.99 1.65 5.70
CA PHE A 232 -11.73 0.39 5.71
C PHE A 232 -12.84 0.30 6.78
N PRO A 233 -12.58 0.58 8.08
CA PRO A 233 -13.64 0.66 9.09
C PRO A 233 -14.79 1.58 8.71
N LEU A 234 -14.46 2.71 8.06
CA LEU A 234 -15.45 3.70 7.63
C LEU A 234 -16.28 3.17 6.46
N LEU A 235 -15.66 2.47 5.51
CA LEU A 235 -16.33 1.82 4.37
C LEU A 235 -17.28 0.72 4.83
N VAL A 236 -16.87 -0.13 5.76
CA VAL A 236 -17.73 -1.21 6.26
C VAL A 236 -18.95 -0.66 6.99
N ARG A 237 -18.77 0.34 7.87
CA ARG A 237 -19.87 1.01 8.58
C ARG A 237 -20.83 1.75 7.65
N PHE A 238 -20.30 2.25 6.54
CA PHE A 238 -21.10 2.87 5.48
C PHE A 238 -21.89 1.83 4.70
N ALA A 239 -21.23 0.75 4.25
CA ALA A 239 -21.83 -0.33 3.47
C ALA A 239 -22.85 -1.14 4.27
N SER A 240 -22.65 -1.31 5.58
CA SER A 240 -23.63 -1.92 6.48
C SER A 240 -24.81 -1.00 6.80
N GLY A 241 -24.76 0.27 6.41
CA GLY A 241 -25.79 1.26 6.69
C GLY A 241 -25.85 1.70 8.16
N GLU A 242 -24.82 1.39 8.96
CA GLU A 242 -24.76 1.72 10.38
C GLU A 242 -24.47 3.21 10.63
N ALA A 243 -23.51 3.79 9.90
CA ALA A 243 -23.09 5.17 10.12
C ALA A 243 -22.69 5.88 8.82
N PRO A 244 -23.20 7.11 8.58
CA PRO A 244 -22.82 7.93 7.41
C PRO A 244 -21.49 8.68 7.63
N THR A 245 -20.56 8.15 8.43
CA THR A 245 -19.31 8.83 8.81
C THR A 245 -18.46 9.24 7.62
N LEU A 246 -18.45 8.44 6.55
CA LEU A 246 -17.77 8.81 5.30
C LEU A 246 -18.35 10.06 4.65
N VAL A 247 -19.68 10.19 4.62
CA VAL A 247 -20.37 11.37 4.08
C VAL A 247 -19.98 12.61 4.86
N HIS A 248 -19.98 12.52 6.20
CA HIS A 248 -19.59 13.62 7.07
C HIS A 248 -18.14 14.06 6.86
N LEU A 249 -17.22 13.10 6.70
CA LEU A 249 -15.81 13.39 6.50
C LEU A 249 -15.58 14.08 5.15
N VAL A 250 -16.18 13.55 4.08
CA VAL A 250 -16.10 14.16 2.74
C VAL A 250 -16.73 15.56 2.72
N ALA A 251 -17.92 15.72 3.31
CA ALA A 251 -18.57 17.03 3.38
C ALA A 251 -17.77 18.04 4.19
N ALA A 252 -17.23 17.64 5.35
CA ALA A 252 -16.38 18.49 6.15
C ALA A 252 -15.09 18.86 5.42
N ALA A 253 -14.40 17.90 4.79
CA ALA A 253 -13.18 18.14 4.04
C ALA A 253 -13.41 19.09 2.86
N ALA A 254 -14.49 18.89 2.08
CA ALA A 254 -14.85 19.77 0.97
C ALA A 254 -15.13 21.20 1.45
N LEU A 255 -15.99 21.37 2.46
CA LEU A 255 -16.37 22.69 2.96
C LEU A 255 -15.21 23.42 3.65
N VAL A 256 -14.41 22.73 4.45
CA VAL A 256 -13.25 23.31 5.16
C VAL A 256 -12.13 23.67 4.19
N ALA A 257 -11.95 22.92 3.10
CA ALA A 257 -10.95 23.25 2.09
C ALA A 257 -11.43 24.39 1.18
N LEU A 258 -12.67 24.35 0.69
CA LEU A 258 -13.21 25.36 -0.24
C LEU A 258 -13.42 26.73 0.41
N ALA A 259 -13.90 26.79 1.65
CA ALA A 259 -14.20 28.07 2.31
C ALA A 259 -12.99 29.05 2.34
N PRO A 260 -11.78 28.67 2.78
CA PRO A 260 -10.62 29.56 2.74
C PRO A 260 -10.08 29.80 1.33
N LEU A 261 -10.15 28.82 0.43
CA LEU A 261 -9.70 28.97 -0.96
C LEU A 261 -10.53 30.02 -1.70
N GLU A 262 -11.86 29.97 -1.57
CA GLU A 262 -12.77 30.94 -2.16
C GLU A 262 -12.70 32.31 -1.45
N ALA A 263 -12.46 32.33 -0.14
CA ALA A 263 -12.21 33.57 0.59
C ALA A 263 -10.90 34.25 0.16
N ALA A 264 -9.85 33.48 -0.14
CA ALA A 264 -8.59 34.02 -0.65
C ALA A 264 -8.77 34.63 -2.05
N ARG A 265 -9.58 34.01 -2.93
CA ARG A 265 -9.94 34.57 -4.24
C ARG A 265 -10.64 35.93 -4.14
N GLN A 266 -11.44 36.13 -3.09
CA GLN A 266 -12.11 37.41 -2.83
C GLN A 266 -11.13 38.58 -2.58
N LEU A 267 -9.94 38.28 -2.07
CA LEU A 267 -8.93 39.29 -1.73
C LEU A 267 -8.02 39.66 -2.91
N ASP A 268 -7.87 38.76 -3.88
CA ASP A 268 -6.87 38.87 -4.96
C ASP A 268 -7.46 39.46 -6.26
N GLN A 269 -8.77 39.32 -6.49
CA GLN A 269 -9.42 39.79 -7.72
C GLN A 269 -10.28 41.06 -7.49
N ALA A 270 -10.32 41.93 -8.50
CA ALA A 270 -11.19 43.11 -8.56
C ALA A 270 -12.69 42.78 -8.60
N ASP A 271 -13.06 41.49 -8.72
CA ASP A 271 -14.42 40.95 -8.74
C ASP A 271 -14.88 40.44 -7.35
N ALA A 272 -14.69 41.28 -6.32
CA ALA A 272 -15.16 41.04 -4.95
C ALA A 272 -16.64 40.56 -4.80
N PRO A 273 -17.63 40.98 -5.63
CA PRO A 273 -18.99 40.48 -5.50
C PRO A 273 -19.16 39.01 -5.92
N GLN A 274 -18.33 38.48 -6.83
CA GLN A 274 -18.48 37.11 -7.32
C GLN A 274 -18.05 36.08 -6.26
N ALA A 275 -16.92 36.30 -5.59
CA ALA A 275 -16.47 35.41 -4.52
C ALA A 275 -17.45 35.37 -3.32
N GLY A 276 -18.12 36.48 -3.02
CA GLY A 276 -19.16 36.51 -1.99
C GLY A 276 -20.36 35.60 -2.31
N VAL A 277 -20.74 35.50 -3.59
CA VAL A 277 -21.81 34.60 -4.06
C VAL A 277 -21.38 33.13 -3.90
N ALA A 278 -20.15 32.78 -4.25
CA ALA A 278 -19.62 31.43 -4.08
C ALA A 278 -19.64 30.97 -2.61
N ILE A 279 -19.21 31.83 -1.68
CA ILE A 279 -19.26 31.56 -0.24
C ILE A 279 -20.71 31.39 0.25
N ALA A 280 -21.63 32.23 -0.22
CA ALA A 280 -23.06 32.11 0.11
C ALA A 280 -23.65 30.78 -0.38
N ILE A 281 -23.28 30.33 -1.58
CA ILE A 281 -23.69 29.02 -2.12
C ILE A 281 -23.10 27.89 -1.26
N LEU A 282 -21.83 27.95 -0.86
CA LEU A 282 -21.23 26.96 0.06
C LEU A 282 -21.94 26.91 1.42
N ALA A 283 -22.31 28.07 1.97
CA ALA A 283 -23.10 28.15 3.19
C ALA A 283 -24.49 27.52 3.01
N ALA A 284 -25.13 27.71 1.84
CA ALA A 284 -26.39 27.05 1.50
C ALA A 284 -26.23 25.52 1.39
N VAL A 285 -25.16 25.03 0.76
CA VAL A 285 -24.83 23.58 0.71
C VAL A 285 -24.68 23.03 2.14
N ALA A 286 -23.94 23.71 3.00
CA ALA A 286 -23.76 23.31 4.40
C ALA A 286 -25.08 23.32 5.19
N ALA A 287 -25.92 24.34 5.00
CA ALA A 287 -27.22 24.45 5.66
C ALA A 287 -28.19 23.34 5.21
N PHE A 288 -28.27 23.06 3.90
CA PHE A 288 -29.09 21.97 3.37
C PHE A 288 -28.56 20.60 3.81
N TYR A 289 -27.23 20.40 3.84
CA TYR A 289 -26.62 19.19 4.39
C TYR A 289 -27.02 18.97 5.85
N TRP A 290 -26.90 20.00 6.67
CA TRP A 290 -27.27 19.96 8.09
C TRP A 290 -28.76 19.68 8.28
N ALA A 291 -29.63 20.34 7.51
CA ALA A 291 -31.07 20.15 7.54
C ALA A 291 -31.48 18.73 7.09
N ALA A 292 -30.82 18.18 6.06
CA ALA A 292 -31.02 16.81 5.60
C ALA A 292 -30.70 15.79 6.70
N GLN A 293 -29.66 16.04 7.49
CA GLN A 293 -29.25 15.13 8.56
C GLN A 293 -30.14 15.22 9.81
N ARG A 294 -30.68 16.41 10.10
CA ARG A 294 -31.58 16.63 11.25
C ARG A 294 -33.01 16.12 11.00
N SER A 295 -33.42 16.04 9.73
CA SER A 295 -34.79 15.64 9.38
C SER A 295 -35.04 14.14 9.66
N THR A 296 -36.04 13.86 10.49
CA THR A 296 -36.45 12.49 10.85
C THR A 296 -37.38 11.87 9.81
N ARG A 297 -38.06 12.67 8.98
CA ARG A 297 -39.02 12.20 7.97
C ARG A 297 -38.33 11.92 6.64
N PRO A 298 -38.54 10.74 6.00
CA PRO A 298 -37.83 10.37 4.77
C PRO A 298 -38.13 11.32 3.61
N ARG A 299 -39.37 11.80 3.46
CA ARG A 299 -39.76 12.75 2.41
C ARG A 299 -39.05 14.10 2.55
N SER A 300 -38.98 14.65 3.77
CA SER A 300 -38.30 15.92 4.02
C SER A 300 -36.78 15.79 3.83
N ARG A 301 -36.19 14.65 4.22
CA ARG A 301 -34.79 14.37 3.94
C ARG A 301 -34.48 14.35 2.44
N LEU A 302 -35.34 13.75 1.62
CA LEU A 302 -35.18 13.76 0.17
C LEU A 302 -35.25 15.18 -0.41
N VAL A 303 -36.17 16.02 0.08
CA VAL A 303 -36.26 17.43 -0.35
C VAL A 303 -34.96 18.18 -0.06
N PHE A 304 -34.38 18.03 1.13
CA PHE A 304 -33.11 18.69 1.45
C PHE A 304 -31.92 18.16 0.63
N ILE A 305 -31.90 16.86 0.28
CA ILE A 305 -30.88 16.30 -0.63
C ILE A 305 -31.02 16.89 -2.03
N ILE A 306 -32.24 17.06 -2.54
CA ILE A 306 -32.49 17.70 -3.85
C ILE A 306 -32.05 19.17 -3.83
N LEU A 307 -32.40 19.90 -2.77
CA LEU A 307 -31.96 21.29 -2.59
C LEU A 307 -30.44 21.39 -2.49
N GLN A 308 -29.80 20.47 -1.77
CA GLN A 308 -28.34 20.38 -1.69
C GLN A 308 -27.73 20.09 -3.07
N ALA A 309 -28.31 19.19 -3.86
CA ALA A 309 -27.84 18.89 -5.22
C ALA A 309 -27.93 20.11 -6.14
N ALA A 310 -29.03 20.86 -6.06
CA ALA A 310 -29.19 22.11 -6.79
C ALA A 310 -28.14 23.15 -6.38
N ALA A 311 -27.85 23.27 -5.08
CA ALA A 311 -26.83 24.20 -4.58
C ALA A 311 -25.40 23.79 -5.00
N VAL A 312 -25.08 22.49 -4.99
CA VAL A 312 -23.78 21.98 -5.50
C VAL A 312 -23.65 22.21 -7.01
N ALA A 313 -24.71 21.98 -7.78
CA ALA A 313 -24.72 22.27 -9.21
C ALA A 313 -24.55 23.77 -9.49
N ALA A 314 -25.20 24.63 -8.69
CA ALA A 314 -25.02 26.08 -8.76
C ALA A 314 -23.58 26.51 -8.45
N PHE A 315 -22.93 25.88 -7.46
CA PHE A 315 -21.52 26.14 -7.16
C PHE A 315 -20.61 25.80 -8.34
N ILE A 316 -20.80 24.64 -8.97
CA ILE A 316 -19.99 24.20 -10.12
C ILE A 316 -20.24 25.06 -11.36
N ALA A 317 -21.47 25.52 -11.57
CA ALA A 317 -21.78 26.44 -12.66
C ALA A 317 -21.14 27.82 -12.46
N PHE A 318 -20.98 28.24 -11.20
CA PHE A 318 -20.39 29.53 -10.83
C PHE A 318 -18.84 29.47 -10.80
N SER A 319 -18.28 28.36 -10.33
CA SER A 319 -16.84 28.09 -10.27
C SER A 319 -16.55 26.79 -11.05
N PRO A 320 -16.33 26.87 -12.38
CA PRO A 320 -16.06 25.71 -13.22
C PRO A 320 -14.87 24.89 -12.70
N LEU A 321 -14.93 23.57 -12.86
CA LEU A 321 -13.82 22.70 -12.48
C LEU A 321 -12.68 22.85 -13.49
N ASP A 322 -11.62 23.53 -13.08
CA ASP A 322 -10.38 23.60 -13.83
C ASP A 322 -9.32 22.69 -13.19
N SER A 323 -8.61 21.89 -13.98
CA SER A 323 -7.70 20.84 -13.46
C SER A 323 -6.45 21.39 -12.79
N ASP A 324 -6.10 22.63 -13.14
CA ASP A 324 -4.83 23.26 -12.75
C ASP A 324 -4.97 24.10 -11.47
N GLU A 325 -6.20 24.29 -10.98
CA GLU A 325 -6.47 25.07 -9.77
C GLU A 325 -6.51 24.22 -8.50
N LEU A 326 -6.03 24.79 -7.39
CA LEU A 326 -6.05 24.18 -6.05
C LEU A 326 -7.47 23.84 -5.55
N THR A 327 -8.51 24.41 -6.16
CA THR A 327 -9.93 24.17 -5.86
C THR A 327 -10.50 22.92 -6.54
N PHE A 328 -9.77 22.28 -7.46
CA PHE A 328 -10.22 21.11 -8.21
C PHE A 328 -10.56 19.90 -7.30
N LEU A 329 -9.62 19.49 -6.45
CA LEU A 329 -9.83 18.35 -5.56
C LEU A 329 -10.98 18.59 -4.55
N PRO A 330 -11.07 19.75 -3.88
CA PRO A 330 -12.19 20.05 -2.99
C PRO A 330 -13.55 20.17 -3.70
N SER A 331 -13.61 20.70 -4.93
CA SER A 331 -14.85 20.80 -5.70
C SER A 331 -15.35 19.43 -6.18
N LEU A 332 -14.45 18.52 -6.56
CA LEU A 332 -14.78 17.10 -6.77
C LEU A 332 -15.34 16.45 -5.51
N ALA A 333 -14.75 16.72 -4.34
CA ALA A 333 -15.25 16.23 -3.07
C ALA A 333 -16.66 16.78 -2.75
N LEU A 334 -16.92 18.06 -3.06
CA LEU A 334 -18.23 18.69 -2.93
C LEU A 334 -19.28 18.01 -3.83
N LEU A 335 -18.92 17.75 -5.09
CA LEU A 335 -19.75 17.02 -6.06
C LEU A 335 -20.07 15.61 -5.57
N ALA A 336 -19.12 14.94 -4.91
CA ALA A 336 -19.28 13.58 -4.40
C ALA A 336 -20.24 13.48 -3.19
N ILE A 337 -20.59 14.58 -2.50
CA ILE A 337 -21.42 14.52 -1.28
C ILE A 337 -22.81 13.93 -1.58
N VAL A 338 -23.49 14.44 -2.60
CA VAL A 338 -24.84 14.01 -2.98
C VAL A 338 -24.89 12.54 -3.41
N PRO A 339 -24.06 12.06 -4.37
CA PRO A 339 -24.08 10.64 -4.73
C PRO A 339 -23.71 9.75 -3.54
N LEU A 340 -22.82 10.20 -2.64
CA LEU A 340 -22.47 9.43 -1.44
C LEU A 340 -23.62 9.37 -0.42
N GLN A 341 -24.42 10.43 -0.26
CA GLN A 341 -25.65 10.41 0.53
C GLN A 341 -26.68 9.44 -0.04
N VAL A 342 -26.87 9.45 -1.37
CA VAL A 342 -27.79 8.55 -2.06
C VAL A 342 -27.31 7.11 -1.94
N ALA A 343 -26.02 6.85 -2.15
CA ALA A 343 -25.40 5.54 -1.97
C ALA A 343 -25.55 5.03 -0.53
N PHE A 344 -25.46 5.89 0.49
CA PHE A 344 -25.70 5.50 1.87
C PHE A 344 -27.16 5.08 2.13
N LEU A 345 -28.11 5.82 1.56
CA LEU A 345 -29.53 5.47 1.65
C LEU A 345 -29.82 4.14 0.96
N ALA A 346 -29.21 3.91 -0.21
CA ALA A 346 -29.26 2.63 -0.91
C ALA A 346 -28.63 1.51 -0.08
N ALA A 347 -27.45 1.71 0.50
CA ALA A 347 -26.79 0.74 1.38
C ALA A 347 -27.67 0.37 2.58
N LYS A 348 -28.34 1.35 3.20
CA LYS A 348 -29.29 1.11 4.29
C LYS A 348 -30.52 0.31 3.86
N LEU A 349 -31.00 0.49 2.63
CA LEU A 349 -32.11 -0.27 2.06
C LEU A 349 -31.68 -1.70 1.72
N ILE A 350 -30.50 -1.87 1.12
CA ILE A 350 -29.90 -3.16 0.78
C ILE A 350 -29.62 -3.96 2.06
N ALA A 351 -29.06 -3.33 3.10
CA ALA A 351 -28.78 -4.00 4.38
C ALA A 351 -30.05 -4.56 5.06
N ARG A 352 -31.23 -3.97 4.81
CA ARG A 352 -32.52 -4.47 5.31
C ARG A 352 -33.07 -5.66 4.53
N THR A 353 -32.70 -5.78 3.26
CA THR A 353 -33.21 -6.81 2.34
C THR A 353 -32.19 -7.93 2.10
N ALA A 354 -30.93 -7.70 2.45
CA ALA A 354 -29.86 -8.65 2.29
C ALA A 354 -30.09 -9.94 3.10
N PRO A 355 -29.70 -11.11 2.57
CA PRO A 355 -29.79 -12.37 3.29
C PRO A 355 -28.97 -12.34 4.59
N VAL A 356 -29.44 -13.09 5.59
CA VAL A 356 -28.94 -13.04 6.98
C VAL A 356 -27.42 -13.26 7.08
N TRP A 357 -26.85 -14.14 6.23
CA TRP A 357 -25.41 -14.42 6.26
C TRP A 357 -24.56 -13.20 5.86
N LEU A 358 -25.02 -12.39 4.91
CA LEU A 358 -24.33 -11.19 4.44
C LEU A 358 -24.44 -10.07 5.49
N SER A 359 -25.65 -9.83 5.99
CA SER A 359 -25.89 -8.76 6.98
C SER A 359 -25.19 -9.05 8.30
N MET A 360 -25.21 -10.29 8.79
CA MET A 360 -24.45 -10.71 9.99
C MET A 360 -22.94 -10.56 9.81
N SER A 361 -22.41 -10.90 8.62
CA SER A 361 -20.97 -10.77 8.35
C SER A 361 -20.52 -9.32 8.33
N LEU A 362 -21.26 -8.46 7.60
CA LEU A 362 -20.98 -7.02 7.54
C LEU A 362 -21.09 -6.36 8.92
N TRP A 363 -22.08 -6.76 9.72
CA TRP A 363 -22.25 -6.23 11.07
C TRP A 363 -21.14 -6.64 12.03
N ARG A 364 -20.70 -7.92 11.98
CA ARG A 364 -19.52 -8.37 12.75
C ARG A 364 -18.25 -7.62 12.33
N MET A 365 -18.08 -7.41 11.03
CA MET A 365 -16.95 -6.69 10.47
C MET A 365 -16.99 -5.19 10.82
N ALA A 366 -18.17 -4.57 10.86
CA ALA A 366 -18.34 -3.16 11.25
C ALA A 366 -18.00 -2.91 12.72
N ARG A 367 -18.31 -3.88 13.59
CA ARG A 367 -18.03 -3.81 15.03
C ARG A 367 -16.58 -4.08 15.39
N ASN A 368 -15.91 -5.00 14.69
CA ASN A 368 -14.50 -5.35 14.92
C ASN A 368 -13.70 -5.37 13.60
N PRO A 369 -13.54 -4.22 12.92
CA PRO A 369 -12.90 -4.18 11.60
C PRO A 369 -11.41 -4.56 11.65
N LEU A 370 -10.77 -4.30 12.79
CA LEU A 370 -9.33 -4.47 13.01
C LEU A 370 -8.86 -5.94 12.97
N GLN A 371 -9.77 -6.90 13.16
CA GLN A 371 -9.45 -8.33 13.03
C GLN A 371 -9.22 -8.74 11.57
N TYR A 372 -9.91 -8.11 10.63
CA TYR A 372 -9.87 -8.46 9.20
C TYR A 372 -8.78 -7.70 8.44
N THR A 373 -8.26 -6.65 9.06
CA THR A 373 -7.31 -5.71 8.49
C THR A 373 -6.04 -6.39 7.96
N TRP A 374 -5.50 -7.42 8.62
CA TRP A 374 -4.31 -8.14 8.14
C TRP A 374 -4.54 -8.89 6.82
N LEU A 375 -5.68 -9.57 6.70
CA LEU A 375 -6.06 -10.29 5.47
C LEU A 375 -6.28 -9.30 4.31
N ILE A 376 -6.86 -8.16 4.62
CA ILE A 376 -7.10 -7.09 3.65
C ILE A 376 -5.79 -6.49 3.16
N VAL A 377 -4.83 -6.20 4.05
CA VAL A 377 -3.51 -5.71 3.64
C VAL A 377 -2.83 -6.74 2.75
N LEU A 378 -2.93 -8.03 3.05
CA LEU A 378 -2.39 -9.07 2.16
C LEU A 378 -3.06 -9.09 0.79
N LEU A 379 -4.38 -8.98 0.77
CA LEU A 379 -5.11 -8.90 -0.49
C LEU A 379 -4.67 -7.66 -1.29
N LEU A 380 -4.46 -6.53 -0.61
CA LEU A 380 -4.00 -5.28 -1.21
C LEU A 380 -2.57 -5.40 -1.74
N LEU A 381 -1.65 -5.98 -0.98
CA LEU A 381 -0.27 -6.22 -1.42
C LEU A 381 -0.23 -7.19 -2.60
N ALA A 382 -1.00 -8.28 -2.55
CA ALA A 382 -1.11 -9.24 -3.65
C ALA A 382 -1.69 -8.60 -4.91
N THR A 383 -2.73 -7.77 -4.76
CA THR A 383 -3.33 -7.01 -5.88
C THR A 383 -2.34 -5.99 -6.42
N GLY A 384 -1.62 -5.27 -5.56
CA GLY A 384 -0.59 -4.32 -5.93
C GLY A 384 0.55 -4.98 -6.70
N LEU A 385 1.01 -6.15 -6.25
CA LEU A 385 1.99 -6.97 -6.97
C LEU A 385 1.46 -7.42 -8.32
N ALA A 386 0.20 -7.85 -8.42
CA ALA A 386 -0.41 -8.25 -9.69
C ALA A 386 -0.50 -7.07 -10.69
N VAL A 387 -0.90 -5.88 -10.22
CA VAL A 387 -0.95 -4.66 -11.05
C VAL A 387 0.45 -4.25 -11.51
N LEU A 388 1.45 -4.29 -10.62
CA LEU A 388 2.84 -4.00 -10.99
C LEU A 388 3.38 -5.03 -11.98
N SER A 389 3.10 -6.31 -11.76
CA SER A 389 3.54 -7.40 -12.64
C SER A 389 2.93 -7.31 -14.03
N THR A 390 1.65 -6.99 -14.14
CA THR A 390 0.99 -6.78 -15.45
C THR A 390 1.53 -5.55 -16.17
N THR A 391 1.80 -4.46 -15.45
CA THR A 391 2.34 -3.21 -16.02
C THR A 391 3.79 -3.40 -16.50
N VAL A 392 4.66 -4.01 -15.67
CA VAL A 392 6.07 -4.27 -16.01
C VAL A 392 6.18 -5.37 -17.07
N GLY A 393 5.37 -6.42 -16.98
CA GLY A 393 5.33 -7.48 -17.99
C GLY A 393 4.94 -6.94 -19.37
N GLY A 394 3.92 -6.08 -19.43
CA GLY A 394 3.50 -5.43 -20.67
C GLY A 394 4.57 -4.51 -21.28
N SER A 395 5.33 -3.78 -20.46
CA SER A 395 6.40 -2.93 -20.96
C SER A 395 7.62 -3.71 -21.47
N LEU A 396 7.96 -4.83 -20.82
CA LEU A 396 9.02 -5.74 -21.28
C LEU A 396 8.66 -6.39 -22.62
N ASP A 397 7.42 -6.86 -22.76
CA ASP A 397 6.92 -7.47 -24.00
C ASP A 397 6.90 -6.47 -25.17
N LYS A 398 6.52 -5.21 -24.91
CA LYS A 398 6.64 -4.13 -25.89
C LYS A 398 8.10 -3.85 -26.27
N SER A 399 8.99 -3.76 -25.28
CA SER A 399 10.43 -3.53 -25.51
C SER A 399 11.11 -4.65 -26.31
N GLN A 400 10.61 -5.88 -26.26
CA GLN A 400 11.10 -6.97 -27.10
C GLN A 400 10.59 -6.86 -28.54
N ARG A 401 9.31 -6.55 -28.75
CA ARG A 401 8.77 -6.32 -30.09
C ARG A 401 9.50 -5.21 -30.82
N ASP A 402 9.81 -4.12 -30.10
CA ASP A 402 10.59 -3.00 -30.63
C ASP A 402 12.08 -3.33 -30.89
N ARG A 403 12.58 -4.50 -30.46
CA ARG A 403 13.95 -4.98 -30.75
C ARG A 403 14.03 -5.94 -31.93
N ILE A 404 12.93 -6.64 -32.23
CA ILE A 404 12.85 -7.62 -33.32
C ILE A 404 12.50 -6.92 -34.64
N LEU A 405 11.75 -5.81 -34.58
CA LEU A 405 11.48 -4.89 -35.71
C LEU A 405 12.60 -3.85 -35.82
#